data_AF-A0A0F9IJP1-F1
#
_entry.id   AF-A0A0F9IJP1-F1
#
_cell.length_a   1.000
_cell.length_b   1.000
_cell.length_c   1.000
_cell.angle_alpha   90.00
_cell.angle_beta   90.00
_cell.angle_gamma   90.00
#
_symmetry.space_group_name_H-M   'P 1'
#
loop_
_entity.id
_entity.type
_entity.pdbx_description
1 polymer ?
#
loop_
_entity_poly.entity_id
_entity_poly.type
_entity_poly.pdbx_seq_one_letter_code
_entity_poly.pdbx_strand_id
1 'polypeptide(L)'
;MRKIIIGDVHGNYLGVQSILKKVEYNPSNDTLIFVGDYVDHLPSPNANVKNTIEYLIELNGDNVHFLLGNHDQWFIEWISQGNVPAQPIWYKQGGRETLQSYGINWPVMYNEVSNKIPTSHSDFLNSLEQVYIDDDIVA
;
A
#
# COMPACT_ATOMS: atom_id res chain seq x y z
N MET A 1 5.42 -24.91 -4.30
CA MET A 1 5.72 -23.57 -4.85
C MET A 1 6.57 -22.84 -3.83
N ARG A 2 7.58 -22.05 -4.22
CA ARG A 2 8.35 -21.25 -3.24
C ARG A 2 7.49 -20.06 -2.81
N LYS A 3 7.45 -19.76 -1.51
CA LYS A 3 6.71 -18.60 -0.97
C LYS A 3 7.70 -17.48 -0.64
N ILE A 4 7.41 -16.27 -1.10
CA ILE A 4 8.19 -15.07 -0.83
C ILE A 4 7.29 -14.13 -0.03
N ILE A 5 7.68 -13.85 1.22
CA ILE A 5 6.95 -12.95 2.10
C ILE A 5 7.69 -11.61 2.15
N ILE A 6 7.00 -10.52 1.81
CA ILE A 6 7.51 -9.16 1.83
C ILE A 6 6.84 -8.40 2.98
N GLY A 7 7.67 -7.85 3.85
CA GLY A 7 7.30 -6.96 4.96
C GLY A 7 6.74 -5.60 4.51
N ASP A 8 6.67 -4.68 5.46
CA ASP A 8 6.18 -3.32 5.28
C ASP A 8 6.84 -2.63 4.07
N VAL A 9 6.02 -2.05 3.20
CA VAL A 9 6.49 -1.42 1.96
C VAL A 9 6.66 0.08 2.14
N HIS A 10 5.75 0.76 2.83
CA HIS A 10 5.78 2.19 3.16
C HIS A 10 6.22 3.06 1.97
N GLY A 11 5.51 2.94 0.85
CA GLY A 11 5.78 3.70 -0.36
C GLY A 11 7.09 3.35 -1.10
N ASN A 12 7.83 2.31 -0.71
CA ASN A 12 9.14 1.98 -1.29
C ASN A 12 9.05 0.92 -2.41
N TYR A 13 8.32 1.22 -3.49
CA TYR A 13 8.22 0.32 -4.64
C TYR A 13 9.56 -0.03 -5.29
N LEU A 14 10.55 0.88 -5.24
CA LEU A 14 11.91 0.61 -5.72
C LEU A 14 12.59 -0.52 -4.91
N GLY A 15 12.33 -0.56 -3.60
CA GLY A 15 12.75 -1.65 -2.71
C GLY A 15 12.11 -2.97 -3.12
N VAL A 16 10.80 -2.98 -3.38
CA VAL A 16 10.07 -4.17 -3.86
C VAL A 16 10.68 -4.68 -5.17
N GLN A 17 10.84 -3.81 -6.18
CA GLN A 17 11.47 -4.15 -7.45
C GLN A 17 12.87 -4.75 -7.27
N SER A 18 13.68 -4.16 -6.39
CA SER A 18 15.04 -4.61 -6.11
C SER A 18 15.06 -5.99 -5.46
N ILE A 19 14.18 -6.24 -4.50
CA ILE A 19 14.08 -7.53 -3.82
C ILE A 19 13.58 -8.61 -4.77
N LEU A 20 12.50 -8.36 -5.51
CA LEU A 20 11.96 -9.31 -6.49
C LEU A 20 13.00 -9.70 -7.55
N LYS A 21 13.80 -8.74 -8.01
CA LYS A 21 14.94 -9.02 -8.90
C LYS A 21 16.01 -9.88 -8.22
N LYS A 22 16.37 -9.55 -6.97
CA LYS A 22 17.44 -10.24 -6.22
C LYS A 22 17.09 -11.70 -5.89
N VAL A 23 15.83 -11.99 -5.61
CA VAL A 23 15.34 -13.35 -5.31
C VAL A 23 14.94 -14.12 -6.56
N GLU A 24 15.09 -13.50 -7.74
CA GLU A 24 14.70 -14.07 -9.03
C GLU A 24 13.24 -14.53 -9.01
N TYR A 25 12.33 -13.61 -8.66
CA TYR A 25 10.90 -13.89 -8.61
C TYR A 25 10.38 -14.37 -9.98
N ASN A 26 9.64 -15.46 -9.96
CA ASN A 26 9.00 -16.08 -11.10
C ASN A 26 7.51 -16.34 -10.80
N PRO A 27 6.57 -15.58 -11.40
CA PRO A 27 5.14 -15.70 -11.12
C PRO A 27 4.54 -17.07 -11.47
N SER A 28 5.22 -17.87 -12.31
CA SER A 28 4.78 -19.23 -12.64
C SER A 28 5.17 -20.28 -11.59
N ASN A 29 6.13 -19.97 -10.70
CA ASN A 29 6.73 -20.93 -9.76
C ASN A 29 6.78 -20.44 -8.32
N ASP A 30 6.38 -19.19 -8.07
CA ASP A 30 6.41 -18.55 -6.77
C ASP A 30 5.03 -18.03 -6.37
N THR A 31 4.77 -18.05 -5.07
CA THR A 31 3.68 -17.30 -4.43
C THR A 31 4.29 -16.09 -3.74
N LEU A 32 3.73 -14.92 -3.99
CA LEU A 32 4.17 -13.66 -3.39
C LEU A 32 3.13 -13.21 -2.37
N ILE A 33 3.56 -12.93 -1.13
CA ILE A 33 2.69 -12.52 -0.04
C ILE A 33 3.24 -11.22 0.55
N PHE A 34 2.49 -10.14 0.46
CA PHE A 34 2.81 -8.90 1.15
C PHE A 34 2.03 -8.82 2.45
N VAL A 35 2.68 -8.45 3.55
CA VAL A 35 2.04 -8.41 4.88
C VAL A 35 1.50 -7.04 5.28
N GLY A 36 1.28 -6.15 4.31
CA GLY A 36 0.65 -4.84 4.53
C GLY A 36 1.61 -3.65 4.64
N ASP A 37 1.05 -2.55 5.13
CA ASP A 37 1.67 -1.24 5.30
C ASP A 37 2.32 -0.76 3.99
N TYR A 38 1.49 -0.64 2.95
CA TYR A 38 1.88 -0.15 1.63
C TYR A 38 2.00 1.36 1.59
N VAL A 39 1.15 2.01 2.37
CA VAL A 39 1.05 3.46 2.48
C VAL A 39 1.88 3.97 3.65
N ASP A 40 1.96 5.29 3.75
CA ASP A 40 2.70 6.05 4.74
C ASP A 40 4.22 5.85 4.64
N HIS A 41 4.98 6.84 5.07
CA HIS A 41 6.42 6.72 5.28
C HIS A 41 6.96 7.95 6.01
N LEU A 42 8.21 7.88 6.45
CA LEU A 42 8.98 9.07 6.80
C LEU A 42 9.49 9.77 5.53
N PRO A 43 9.65 11.10 5.53
CA PRO A 43 10.17 11.84 4.38
C PRO A 43 11.42 11.17 3.77
N SER A 44 11.25 10.62 2.57
CA SER A 44 12.29 9.87 1.86
C SER A 44 12.19 10.19 0.38
N PRO A 45 13.31 10.47 -0.30
CA PRO A 45 13.30 10.73 -1.75
C PRO A 45 12.92 9.49 -2.56
N ASN A 46 12.99 8.30 -1.95
CA ASN A 46 12.78 7.02 -2.61
C ASN A 46 11.39 6.43 -2.34
N ALA A 47 10.58 7.08 -1.50
CA ALA A 47 9.24 6.62 -1.16
C ALA A 47 8.18 7.49 -1.85
N ASN A 48 7.24 6.83 -2.52
CA ASN A 48 6.09 7.47 -3.13
C ASN A 48 4.91 6.48 -3.08
N VAL A 49 3.91 6.80 -2.25
CA VAL A 49 2.77 5.90 -2.02
C VAL A 49 1.93 5.72 -3.28
N LYS A 50 1.62 6.80 -4.01
CA LYS A 50 0.89 6.71 -5.29
C LYS A 50 1.56 5.72 -6.26
N ASN A 51 2.85 5.89 -6.54
CA ASN A 51 3.60 5.01 -7.45
C ASN A 51 3.69 3.58 -6.91
N THR A 52 3.70 3.42 -5.59
CA THR A 52 3.69 2.09 -4.96
C THR A 52 2.39 1.37 -5.20
N ILE A 53 1.25 2.02 -4.95
CA ILE A 53 -0.05 1.42 -5.23
C ILE A 53 -0.21 1.12 -6.73
N GLU A 54 0.22 2.03 -7.62
CA GLU A 54 0.27 1.77 -9.08
C GLU A 54 1.08 0.50 -9.41
N TYR A 55 2.29 0.39 -8.86
CA TYR A 55 3.14 -0.77 -9.09
C TYR A 55 2.56 -2.08 -8.54
N LEU A 56 1.95 -2.07 -7.35
CA LEU A 56 1.35 -3.26 -6.75
C LEU A 56 0.11 -3.72 -7.53
N ILE A 57 -0.68 -2.79 -8.06
CA ILE A 57 -1.79 -3.10 -8.97
C ILE A 57 -1.27 -3.78 -10.24
N GLU A 58 -0.19 -3.28 -10.84
CA GLU A 58 0.44 -3.89 -12.02
C GLU A 58 1.04 -5.28 -11.73
N LEU A 59 1.54 -5.49 -10.51
CA LEU A 59 2.13 -6.75 -10.07
C LEU A 59 1.09 -7.83 -9.76
N ASN A 60 -0.16 -7.45 -9.52
CA ASN A 60 -1.23 -8.33 -9.09
C ASN A 60 -1.46 -9.50 -10.07
N GLY A 61 -1.83 -10.66 -9.54
CA GLY A 61 -2.09 -11.88 -10.29
C GLY A 61 -2.48 -13.05 -9.38
N ASP A 62 -2.77 -14.21 -9.96
CA ASP A 62 -3.39 -15.34 -9.25
C ASP A 62 -2.61 -15.86 -8.02
N ASN A 63 -1.28 -15.68 -8.00
CA ASN A 63 -0.39 -16.13 -6.91
C ASN A 63 0.21 -14.97 -6.10
N VAL A 64 -0.41 -13.79 -6.12
CA VAL A 64 0.02 -12.62 -5.37
C VAL A 64 -1.06 -12.23 -4.36
N HIS A 65 -0.68 -12.19 -3.09
CA HIS A 65 -1.55 -11.86 -1.97
C HIS A 65 -1.09 -10.57 -1.32
N PHE A 66 -2.06 -9.70 -1.04
CA PHE A 66 -1.81 -8.41 -0.39
C PHE A 66 -2.63 -8.34 0.89
N LEU A 67 -1.95 -8.46 2.04
CA LEU A 67 -2.60 -8.37 3.34
C LEU A 67 -2.78 -6.91 3.75
N LEU A 68 -3.74 -6.68 4.64
CA LEU A 68 -4.05 -5.39 5.21
C LEU A 68 -3.13 -5.06 6.39
N GLY A 69 -2.36 -3.96 6.28
CA GLY A 69 -1.65 -3.35 7.40
C GLY A 69 -2.51 -2.31 8.14
N ASN A 70 -2.07 -1.90 9.33
CA ASN A 70 -2.80 -0.89 10.10
C ASN A 70 -2.70 0.50 9.48
N HIS A 71 -1.60 0.82 8.78
CA HIS A 71 -1.47 2.09 8.06
C HIS A 71 -2.42 2.13 6.86
N ASP A 72 -2.56 1.02 6.15
CA ASP A 72 -3.50 0.88 5.04
C ASP A 72 -4.95 1.08 5.52
N GLN A 73 -5.31 0.46 6.66
CA GLN A 73 -6.62 0.61 7.28
C GLN A 73 -6.94 2.08 7.60
N TRP A 74 -6.00 2.83 8.20
CA TRP A 74 -6.21 4.25 8.48
C TRP A 74 -6.45 5.07 7.21
N PHE A 75 -5.74 4.75 6.13
CA PHE A 75 -5.94 5.46 4.87
C PHE A 75 -7.29 5.13 4.21
N ILE A 76 -7.72 3.86 4.24
CA ILE A 76 -9.04 3.42 3.78
C ILE A 76 -10.16 4.14 4.56
N GLU A 77 -10.04 4.19 5.89
CA GLU A 77 -10.97 4.91 6.75
C GLU A 77 -11.03 6.40 6.40
N TRP A 78 -9.88 7.02 6.14
CA TRP A 78 -9.84 8.43 5.76
C TRP A 78 -10.54 8.72 4.43
N ILE A 79 -10.33 7.87 3.43
CA ILE A 79 -11.00 7.95 2.12
C ILE A 79 -12.52 7.82 2.31
N SER A 80 -12.96 6.81 3.07
CA SER A 80 -14.38 6.48 3.25
C SER A 80 -15.16 7.49 4.11
N GLN A 81 -14.50 8.14 5.07
CA GLN A 81 -15.12 9.18 5.92
C GLN A 81 -15.28 10.53 5.21
N GLY A 82 -15.01 10.60 3.90
CA GLY A 82 -15.17 11.83 3.12
C GLY A 82 -14.04 12.83 3.36
N ASN A 83 -12.82 12.36 3.65
CA ASN A 83 -11.63 13.21 3.72
C ASN A 83 -11.70 14.30 4.81
N VAL A 84 -12.46 14.04 5.87
CA VAL A 84 -12.51 14.83 7.12
C VAL A 84 -11.08 14.90 7.71
N PRO A 85 -10.70 15.96 8.46
CA PRO A 85 -9.36 16.09 9.03
C PRO A 85 -8.84 14.76 9.57
N ALA A 86 -7.73 14.32 8.98
CA ALA A 86 -7.06 13.07 9.30
C ALA A 86 -6.94 12.88 10.81
N GLN A 87 -7.13 11.65 11.28
CA GLN A 87 -6.82 11.28 12.66
C GLN A 87 -5.44 11.86 13.03
N PRO A 88 -5.31 12.69 14.08
CA PRO A 88 -4.07 13.40 14.37
C PRO A 88 -2.85 12.48 14.55
N ILE A 89 -3.10 11.20 14.87
CA ILE A 89 -2.07 10.18 15.03
C ILE A 89 -1.58 9.66 13.67
N TRP A 90 -2.47 9.21 12.78
CA TRP A 90 -2.13 8.72 11.45
C TRP A 90 -1.36 9.76 10.63
N TYR A 91 -1.84 11.01 10.64
CA TYR A 91 -1.18 12.10 9.92
C TYR A 91 0.29 12.31 10.35
N LYS A 92 0.59 12.09 11.64
CA LYS A 92 1.96 12.19 12.18
C LYS A 92 2.80 10.95 11.95
N GLN A 93 2.18 9.82 11.62
CA GLN A 93 2.84 8.54 11.39
C GLN A 93 3.04 8.22 9.90
N GLY A 94 3.08 9.25 9.05
CA GLY A 94 3.35 9.11 7.61
C GLY A 94 2.14 9.34 6.71
N GLY A 95 0.95 9.55 7.28
CA GLY A 95 -0.25 9.90 6.52
C GLY A 95 -0.10 11.20 5.74
N ARG A 96 0.71 12.15 6.23
CA ARG A 96 1.04 13.36 5.48
C ARG A 96 1.71 13.05 4.14
N GLU A 97 2.69 12.15 4.15
CA GLU A 97 3.48 11.76 2.99
C GLU A 97 2.61 10.99 1.98
N THR A 98 1.72 10.14 2.48
CA THR A 98 0.65 9.50 1.68
C THR A 98 -0.15 10.56 0.92
N LEU A 99 -0.73 11.54 1.62
CA LEU A 99 -1.51 12.61 1.01
C LEU A 99 -0.72 13.42 -0.01
N GLN A 100 0.53 13.78 0.33
CA GLN A 100 1.41 14.52 -0.56
C GLN A 100 1.72 13.76 -1.86
N SER A 101 1.84 12.43 -1.81
CA SER A 101 2.06 11.61 -3.01
C SER A 101 0.90 11.68 -4.03
N TYR A 102 -0.32 11.95 -3.54
CA TYR A 102 -1.51 12.22 -4.36
C TYR A 102 -1.71 13.72 -4.65
N GLY A 103 -0.75 14.58 -4.30
CA GLY A 103 -0.83 16.03 -4.48
C GLY A 103 -1.83 16.72 -3.54
N ILE A 104 -2.19 16.08 -2.42
CA ILE A 104 -3.07 16.65 -1.39
C ILE A 104 -2.18 17.32 -0.34
N ASN A 105 -2.32 18.65 -0.19
CA ASN A 105 -1.56 19.42 0.78
C ASN A 105 -2.39 19.70 2.03
N TRP A 106 -1.70 19.93 3.14
CA TRP A 106 -2.34 20.37 4.38
C TRP A 106 -2.42 21.91 4.45
N PRO A 107 -3.52 22.50 4.97
CA PRO A 107 -4.74 21.84 5.43
C PRO A 107 -5.56 21.27 4.28
N VAL A 108 -6.11 20.06 4.47
CA VAL A 108 -6.98 19.44 3.46
C VAL A 108 -8.24 20.28 3.30
N MET A 109 -8.44 20.85 2.12
CA MET A 109 -9.71 21.45 1.75
C MET A 109 -10.61 20.37 1.13
N TYR A 110 -11.84 20.24 1.63
CA TYR A 110 -12.77 19.16 1.28
C TYR A 110 -12.99 19.00 -0.24
N ASN A 111 -12.94 20.11 -0.98
CA ASN A 111 -13.10 20.17 -2.43
C ASN A 111 -11.85 19.74 -3.23
N GLU A 112 -10.68 19.57 -2.61
CA GLU A 112 -9.44 19.18 -3.30
C GLU A 112 -9.28 17.68 -3.47
N VAL A 113 -9.99 16.86 -2.69
CA VAL A 113 -9.68 15.43 -2.56
C VAL A 113 -10.42 14.57 -3.56
N SER A 114 -11.64 14.94 -3.95
CA SER A 114 -12.60 14.06 -4.63
C SER A 114 -12.14 13.48 -5.98
N ASN A 115 -11.02 13.96 -6.53
CA ASN A 115 -10.46 13.47 -7.80
C ASN A 115 -8.95 13.17 -7.75
N LYS A 116 -8.30 13.27 -6.57
CA LYS A 116 -6.83 13.09 -6.47
C LYS A 116 -6.42 11.65 -6.22
N ILE A 117 -7.30 10.85 -5.62
CA ILE A 117 -7.09 9.41 -5.41
C ILE A 117 -7.86 8.67 -6.51
N PRO A 118 -7.18 7.93 -7.41
CA PRO A 118 -7.85 7.15 -8.45
C PRO A 118 -8.72 6.05 -7.85
N THR A 119 -9.86 5.76 -8.49
CA THR A 119 -10.75 4.66 -8.07
C THR A 119 -10.04 3.31 -8.04
N SER A 120 -9.11 3.05 -8.96
CA SER A 120 -8.31 1.81 -8.95
C SER A 120 -7.46 1.65 -7.69
N HIS A 121 -7.02 2.74 -7.07
CA HIS A 121 -6.23 2.70 -5.84
C HIS A 121 -7.14 2.41 -4.65
N SER A 122 -8.32 3.06 -4.59
CA SER A 122 -9.30 2.74 -3.55
C SER A 122 -9.81 1.30 -3.69
N ASP A 123 -10.02 0.81 -4.89
CA ASP A 123 -10.49 -0.56 -5.13
C ASP A 123 -9.42 -1.58 -4.71
N PHE A 124 -8.15 -1.32 -5.05
CA PHE A 124 -7.03 -2.14 -4.57
C PHE A 124 -6.96 -2.20 -3.05
N LEU A 125 -6.98 -1.04 -2.38
CA LEU A 125 -6.92 -0.99 -0.92
C LEU A 125 -8.11 -1.69 -0.24
N ASN A 126 -9.30 -1.58 -0.83
CA ASN A 126 -10.48 -2.30 -0.33
C ASN A 126 -10.49 -3.80 -0.65
N SER A 127 -9.59 -4.27 -1.53
CA SER A 127 -9.43 -5.70 -1.84
C SER A 127 -8.40 -6.42 -0.96
N LEU A 128 -7.69 -5.68 -0.09
CA LEU A 128 -6.67 -6.25 0.78
C LEU A 128 -7.25 -7.33 1.70
N GLU A 129 -6.52 -8.44 1.82
CA GLU A 129 -6.90 -9.60 2.59
C GLU A 129 -6.60 -9.38 4.08
N GLN A 130 -7.46 -9.88 4.97
CA GLN A 130 -7.21 -9.77 6.42
C GLN A 130 -6.16 -10.75 6.93
N VAL A 131 -6.03 -11.89 6.23
CA VAL A 131 -5.16 -12.99 6.61
C VAL A 131 -4.94 -13.89 5.40
N TYR A 132 -3.74 -14.44 5.27
CA TYR A 132 -3.42 -15.53 4.37
C TYR A 132 -3.17 -16.80 5.19
N ILE A 133 -3.86 -17.88 4.84
CA ILE A 133 -3.74 -19.16 5.54
C ILE A 133 -3.53 -20.28 4.53
N ASP A 134 -2.48 -21.07 4.73
CA ASP A 134 -2.32 -22.36 4.09
C ASP A 134 -1.80 -23.43 5.06
N ASP A 135 -1.42 -24.59 4.53
CA ASP A 135 -0.98 -25.74 5.32
C ASP A 135 0.32 -25.48 6.12
N ASP A 136 1.15 -24.51 5.70
CA ASP A 136 2.48 -24.24 6.28
C ASP A 136 2.56 -22.90 7.01
N ILE A 137 1.78 -21.90 6.60
CA ILE A 137 1.94 -20.50 7.00
C ILE A 137 0.59 -19.86 7.35
N VAL A 138 0.62 -19.06 8.42
CA VAL A 138 -0.38 -18.03 8.71
C VAL A 138 0.35 -16.69 8.63
N ALA A 139 -0.08 -15.85 7.70
CA ALA A 139 0.44 -14.50 7.51
C ALA A 139 -0.70 -13.49 7.68
#